data_AF-A0ABD0MT71-F1
#
_entry.id   AF-A0ABD0MT71-F1
#
_cell.length_a   1.000
_cell.length_b   1.000
_cell.length_c   1.000
_cell.angle_alpha   90.00
_cell.angle_beta   90.00
_cell.angle_gamma   90.00
#
_symmetry.space_group_name_H-M   'P 1'
#
loop_
_entity.id
_entity.type
_entity.pdbx_description
1 polymer ?
#
loop_
_entity_poly.entity_id
_entity_poly.type
_entity_poly.pdbx_seq_one_letter_code
_entity_poly.pdbx_strand_id
1 'polypeptide(L)' 'MTIISLLLLASLLPHLTFTAHVKVGIVNGTEAKPHSRPYMVSLQKNEKHFCGGFLISDDFVLTAAHCLIDEVLPQASRL' A
#
# COMPACT_ATOMS: atom_id res chain seq x y z
N MET A 1 43.16 7.90 5.70
CA MET A 1 42.27 7.88 4.51
C MET A 1 41.23 6.77 4.60
N THR A 2 41.60 5.53 4.93
CA THR A 2 40.67 4.40 5.10
C THR A 2 39.65 4.60 6.22
N ILE A 3 40.04 5.17 7.36
CA ILE A 3 39.14 5.46 8.49
C ILE A 3 38.05 6.48 8.09
N ILE A 4 38.42 7.54 7.38
CA ILE A 4 37.46 8.55 6.90
C ILE A 4 36.49 7.91 5.90
N SER A 5 36.99 7.05 5.01
CA SER A 5 36.14 6.31 4.07
C SER A 5 35.18 5.34 4.76
N LEU A 6 35.60 4.66 5.83
CA LEU A 6 34.73 3.78 6.62
C LEU A 6 33.64 4.57 7.36
N LEU A 7 34.01 5.71 7.95
CA LEU A 7 33.08 6.58 8.66
C LEU A 7 32.02 7.18 7.71
N LEU A 8 32.43 7.56 6.50
CA LEU A 8 31.51 8.02 5.46
C LEU A 8 30.58 6.89 4.98
N LEU A 9 31.09 5.67 4.77
CA LEU A 9 30.22 4.55 4.39
C LEU A 9 29.18 4.28 5.49
N ALA A 10 29.63 4.15 6.74
CA ALA A 10 28.76 3.86 7.89
C ALA A 10 27.68 4.93 8.12
N SER A 11 27.97 6.21 7.83
CA SER A 11 26.98 7.28 7.94
C SER A 11 25.99 7.33 6.77
N LEU A 12 26.37 6.88 5.56
CA LEU A 12 25.47 6.80 4.40
C LEU A 12 24.58 5.54 4.41
N LEU A 13 25.02 4.43 5.03
CA LEU A 13 24.22 3.19 5.17
C LEU A 13 22.78 3.42 5.69
N PRO A 14 22.53 4.17 6.78
CA PRO A 14 21.18 4.38 7.30
C PRO A 14 20.31 5.26 6.38
N HIS A 15 20.89 6.10 5.52
CA HIS A 15 20.13 6.88 4.55
C HIS A 15 19.62 6.03 3.37
N LEU A 16 20.31 4.93 3.04
CA LEU A 16 19.87 4.00 2.00
C LEU A 16 18.70 3.10 2.44
N THR A 17 18.54 2.89 3.75
CA THR A 17 17.60 1.90 4.30
C THR A 17 16.42 2.51 5.06
N PHE A 18 16.37 3.84 5.22
CA PHE A 18 15.26 4.51 5.92
C PHE A 18 14.03 4.66 4.99
N THR A 19 13.39 3.55 4.67
CA THR A 19 11.99 3.59 4.25
C THR A 19 11.14 3.55 5.52
N ALA A 20 10.68 4.70 6.00
CA ALA A 20 9.67 4.73 7.05
C ALA A 20 8.36 4.14 6.50
N HIS A 21 8.18 2.83 6.63
CA HIS A 21 6.96 2.15 6.24
C HIS A 21 5.95 2.28 7.36
N VAL A 22 5.04 3.25 7.25
CA VAL A 22 3.91 3.37 8.17
C VAL A 22 3.04 2.12 8.00
N LYS A 23 2.93 1.30 9.04
CA LYS A 23 2.03 0.15 9.05
C LYS A 23 0.58 0.64 9.12
N VAL A 24 -0.01 0.91 7.96
CA VAL A 24 -1.44 1.19 7.82
C VAL A 24 -2.17 -0.15 7.82
N GLY A 25 -3.18 -0.31 8.68
CA GLY A 25 -3.93 -1.54 8.82
C GLY A 25 -5.30 -1.30 9.45
N ILE A 26 -6.08 -2.37 9.61
CA ILE A 26 -7.40 -2.29 10.25
C ILE A 26 -7.22 -2.01 11.74
N VAL A 27 -7.82 -0.92 12.23
CA VAL A 27 -7.75 -0.51 13.66
C VAL A 27 -8.34 -1.62 14.53
N ASN A 28 -7.60 -2.04 15.57
CA ASN A 28 -7.91 -3.18 16.44
C ASN A 28 -8.10 -4.52 15.68
N GLY A 29 -7.62 -4.60 14.44
CA GLY A 29 -7.67 -5.83 13.65
C GLY A 29 -6.58 -6.83 14.03
N THR A 30 -6.74 -8.05 13.54
CA THR A 30 -5.71 -9.09 13.56
C THR A 30 -5.31 -9.46 12.14
N GLU A 31 -4.09 -9.94 11.98
CA GLU A 31 -3.62 -10.43 10.69
C GLU A 31 -4.44 -11.65 10.25
N ALA A 32 -4.92 -11.63 9.02
CA ALA A 32 -5.65 -12.77 8.46
C ALA A 32 -4.68 -13.93 8.18
N LYS A 33 -5.12 -15.18 8.41
CA LYS A 33 -4.35 -16.36 7.97
C LYS A 33 -4.05 -16.23 6.46
N PRO A 34 -2.82 -16.49 6.00
CA PRO A 34 -2.47 -16.39 4.60
C PRO A 34 -3.48 -17.09 3.69
N HIS A 35 -3.92 -16.39 2.64
CA HIS A 35 -4.90 -16.85 1.65
C HIS A 35 -6.28 -17.27 2.20
N SER A 36 -6.63 -16.97 3.46
CA SER A 36 -7.95 -17.30 4.05
C SER A 36 -9.12 -16.42 3.56
N ARG A 37 -8.82 -15.43 2.73
CA ARG A 37 -9.78 -14.52 2.08
C ARG A 37 -9.46 -14.48 0.58
N PRO A 38 -9.68 -15.59 -0.16
CA PRO A 38 -9.26 -15.69 -1.56
C PRO A 38 -10.01 -14.73 -2.49
N TYR A 39 -11.19 -14.27 -2.06
CA TYR A 39 -11.96 -13.23 -2.75
C TYR A 39 -11.41 -11.81 -2.55
N MET A 40 -10.50 -11.58 -1.58
CA MET A 40 -10.02 -10.23 -1.26
C MET A 40 -9.08 -9.71 -2.35
N VAL A 41 -9.39 -8.55 -2.90
CA VAL A 41 -8.61 -7.90 -3.97
C VAL A 41 -7.97 -6.62 -3.47
N SER A 42 -6.72 -6.39 -3.87
CA SER A 42 -5.99 -5.13 -3.70
C SER A 42 -6.10 -4.33 -5.00
N LEU A 43 -6.81 -3.21 -4.98
CA LEU A 43 -6.78 -2.25 -6.08
C LEU A 43 -5.52 -1.41 -5.95
N GLN A 44 -4.72 -1.36 -7.01
CA GLN A 44 -3.40 -0.75 -6.99
C GLN A 44 -3.21 0.27 -8.10
N LYS A 45 -2.49 1.35 -7.78
CA LYS A 45 -2.06 2.39 -8.72
C LYS A 45 -0.58 2.65 -8.48
N ASN A 46 0.24 2.58 -9.54
CA ASN A 46 1.70 2.66 -9.44
C ASN A 46 2.25 1.69 -8.37
N GLU A 47 1.78 0.43 -8.39
CA GLU A 47 2.18 -0.63 -7.45
C GLU A 47 1.86 -0.35 -5.96
N LYS A 48 1.01 0.65 -5.69
CA LYS A 48 0.56 0.99 -4.34
C LYS A 48 -0.91 0.69 -4.17
N HIS A 49 -1.24 -0.04 -3.10
CA HIS A 49 -2.62 -0.27 -2.67
C HIS A 49 -3.31 1.06 -2.32
N PHE A 50 -4.53 1.26 -2.83
CA PHE A 50 -5.33 2.44 -2.49
C PHE A 50 -6.76 2.10 -2.06
N CYS A 51 -7.32 0.98 -2.51
CA CYS A 51 -8.65 0.51 -2.13
C CYS A 51 -8.72 -1.02 -2.10
N GLY A 52 -9.72 -1.54 -1.38
CA GLY A 52 -10.08 -2.96 -1.40
C GLY A 52 -11.14 -3.31 -2.46
N GLY A 53 -11.31 -4.60 -2.70
CA GLY A 53 -12.40 -5.15 -3.53
C GLY A 53 -12.64 -6.63 -3.27
N PHE A 54 -13.64 -7.19 -3.96
CA PHE A 54 -14.04 -8.59 -3.88
C PHE A 54 -14.13 -9.20 -5.27
N LEU A 55 -13.40 -10.30 -5.54
CA LEU A 55 -13.58 -11.11 -6.74
C LEU A 55 -14.92 -11.85 -6.64
N ILE A 56 -15.88 -11.46 -7.49
CA ILE A 56 -17.26 -12.00 -7.47
C ILE A 56 -17.53 -13.00 -8.60
N SER A 57 -16.67 -13.00 -9.61
CA SER A 57 -16.59 -14.02 -10.68
C SER A 57 -15.21 -13.92 -11.34
N ASP A 58 -14.89 -14.84 -12.23
CA ASP A 58 -13.55 -14.98 -12.83
C ASP A 58 -12.99 -13.67 -13.41
N ASP A 59 -13.86 -12.82 -13.98
CA ASP A 59 -13.47 -11.56 -14.64
C ASP A 59 -13.99 -10.28 -13.94
N PHE A 60 -14.70 -10.39 -12.81
CA PHE A 60 -15.33 -9.23 -12.18
C PHE A 60 -14.97 -9.05 -10.71
N VAL A 61 -14.56 -7.82 -10.38
CA VAL A 61 -14.30 -7.36 -9.01
C VAL A 61 -15.34 -6.31 -8.61
N LEU A 62 -15.98 -6.53 -7.46
CA LEU A 62 -16.84 -5.55 -6.79
C LEU A 62 -16.01 -4.64 -5.88
N THR A 63 -16.22 -3.33 -5.96
CA THR A 63 -15.60 -2.33 -5.08
C THR A 63 -16.54 -1.15 -4.82
N ALA A 64 -16.15 -0.22 -3.96
CA ALA A 64 -16.89 1.01 -3.73
C ALA A 64 -16.74 1.96 -4.93
N ALA A 65 -17.83 2.59 -5.37
CA ALA A 65 -17.82 3.47 -6.54
C ALA A 65 -16.81 4.62 -6.43
N HIS A 66 -16.60 5.18 -5.22
CA HIS A 66 -15.64 6.27 -5.01
C HIS A 66 -14.19 5.85 -5.26
N CYS A 67 -13.84 4.57 -5.12
CA CYS A 67 -12.52 4.06 -5.46
C CYS A 67 -12.19 4.22 -6.95
N LEU A 68 -13.21 4.36 -7.81
CA LEU A 68 -13.03 4.65 -9.24
C LEU A 68 -13.12 6.16 -9.53
N ILE A 69 -13.91 6.89 -8.76
CA ILE A 69 -14.11 8.34 -8.94
C ILE A 69 -12.85 9.11 -8.55
N ASP A 70 -12.13 8.70 -7.51
CA ASP A 70 -10.83 9.28 -7.16
C ASP A 70 -9.74 9.03 -8.24
N GLU A 71 -10.03 8.21 -9.25
CA GLU A 71 -9.18 8.08 -10.44
C GLU A 71 -9.56 9.01 -11.60
N VAL A 72 -10.80 9.49 -11.67
CA VAL A 72 -11.35 10.25 -12.82
C VAL A 72 -11.74 11.69 -12.48
N LEU A 73 -12.16 11.99 -11.25
CA LEU A 73 -12.48 13.35 -10.80
C LEU A 73 -12.08 13.51 -9.33
N PRO A 74 -11.14 14.41 -8.99
CA PRO A 74 -10.87 14.73 -7.60
C PRO A 74 -12.12 15.44 -7.05
N GLN A 75 -12.79 14.81 -6.07
CA GLN A 75 -13.84 15.38 -5.22
C GLN A 75 -15.24 15.53 -5.84
N ALA A 76 -15.99 14.44 -5.87
CA ALA A 76 -17.46 14.47 -5.84
C ALA A 76 -18.03 14.47 -4.41
N SER A 77 -17.30 14.98 -3.42
CA SER A 77 -17.68 14.95 -1.98
C SER A 77 -17.94 16.33 -1.35
N ARG A 78 -18.35 17.31 -2.15
CA ARG A 78 -19.02 18.52 -1.61
C ARG A 78 -20.30 18.82 -2.36
N LEU A 79 -21.36 18.12 -1.99
CA LEU A 79 -22.72 18.65 -1.91
C LEU A 79 -23.30 18.23 -0.55
#